data_AF-A0A7X3VJC0-F1
#
_entry.id   AF-A0A7X3VJC0-F1
#
_cell.length_a   1.000
_cell.length_b   1.000
_cell.length_c   1.000
_cell.angle_alpha   90.00
_cell.angle_beta   90.00
_cell.angle_gamma   90.00
#
_symmetry.space_group_name_H-M   'P 1'
#
loop_
_entity.id
_entity.type
_entity.pdbx_description
1 polymer ?
#
loop_
_entity_poly.entity_id
_entity_poly.type
_entity_poly.pdbx_seq_one_letter_code
_entity_poly.pdbx_strand_id
1 'polypeptide(L)'
;MRHVRPRRLQVYRAPNGRRPFAEWLESIQDRRTQKGDPPMSEYQTWREYLIEKLTADHQRAVDYLDVALEEYQSDKDSHLFLIALRTVVESQGGIAALAKRTCIEPKVLLEMLSGEEMPCIDMLNSIFAALGCRLSIQPLKDTDSTADKDYSVAPRESADPHLEATTESGDLR
;
A
#
# COMPACT_ATOMS: atom_id res chain seq x y z
N MET A 1 19.87 11.79 19.25
CA MET A 1 18.61 11.03 19.06
C MET A 1 17.96 11.51 17.77
N ARG A 2 17.82 10.66 16.75
CA ARG A 2 17.19 11.05 15.47
C ARG A 2 15.67 10.92 15.62
N HIS A 3 14.96 12.04 15.63
CA HIS A 3 13.51 12.06 15.62
C HIS A 3 12.99 11.63 14.25
N VAL A 4 12.43 10.42 14.14
CA VAL A 4 11.69 9.98 12.96
C VAL A 4 10.26 10.52 13.11
N ARG A 5 9.90 11.52 12.32
CA ARG A 5 8.51 12.00 12.23
C ARG A 5 7.67 10.94 11.51
N PRO A 6 6.47 10.59 12.00
CA PRO A 6 5.61 9.62 11.31
C PRO A 6 5.17 10.17 9.94
N ARG A 7 5.34 9.36 8.87
CA ARG A 7 4.88 9.70 7.52
C ARG A 7 3.35 9.82 7.51
N ARG A 8 2.82 10.97 7.10
CA ARG A 8 1.37 11.20 6.95
C ARG A 8 0.90 10.41 5.73
N LEU A 9 -0.06 9.51 5.93
CA LEU A 9 -0.69 8.71 4.86
C LEU A 9 -1.22 9.66 3.77
N GLN A 10 -0.68 9.56 2.55
CA GLN A 10 -1.26 10.21 1.37
C GLN A 10 -2.28 9.26 0.75
N VAL A 11 -3.48 9.77 0.45
CA VAL A 11 -4.52 9.03 -0.26
C VAL A 11 -4.12 8.95 -1.73
N TYR A 12 -3.78 7.75 -2.19
CA TYR A 12 -3.37 7.50 -3.58
C TYR A 12 -4.48 7.88 -4.57
N ARG A 13 -4.13 8.58 -5.64
CA ARG A 13 -4.99 8.87 -6.80
C ARG A 13 -4.27 8.39 -8.05
N ALA A 14 -4.88 7.47 -8.79
CA ALA A 14 -4.29 6.95 -10.02
C ALA A 14 -4.25 8.02 -11.13
N PRO A 15 -3.35 7.91 -12.13
CA PRO A 15 -3.19 8.88 -13.22
C PRO A 15 -4.46 9.12 -14.06
N ASN A 16 -5.41 8.20 -14.05
CA ASN A 16 -6.70 8.28 -14.74
C ASN A 16 -7.80 8.99 -13.91
N GLY A 17 -7.44 9.61 -12.78
CA GLY A 17 -8.38 10.26 -11.87
C GLY A 17 -9.19 9.30 -11.00
N ARG A 18 -9.05 7.98 -11.18
CA ARG A 18 -9.68 6.99 -10.31
C ARG A 18 -8.95 6.98 -8.96
N ARG A 19 -9.75 6.88 -7.91
CA ARG A 19 -9.27 6.71 -6.54
C ARG A 19 -9.41 5.23 -6.21
N PRO A 20 -8.35 4.42 -6.35
CA PRO A 20 -8.42 3.04 -5.89
C PRO A 20 -8.76 3.06 -4.39
N PHE A 21 -9.68 2.19 -3.98
CA PHE A 21 -10.24 2.14 -2.63
C PHE A 21 -11.10 3.36 -2.22
N ALA A 22 -11.59 4.20 -3.15
CA ALA A 22 -12.54 5.28 -2.81
C ALA A 22 -13.84 4.74 -2.19
N GLU A 23 -14.37 3.64 -2.70
CA GLU A 23 -15.57 2.99 -2.14
C GLU A 23 -15.35 2.58 -0.67
N TRP A 24 -14.14 2.13 -0.34
CA TRP A 24 -13.74 1.78 1.02
C TRP A 24 -13.50 3.02 1.91
N LEU A 25 -13.01 4.12 1.35
CA LEU A 25 -12.80 5.38 2.06
C LEU A 25 -14.14 6.11 2.33
N GLU A 26 -15.08 6.03 1.40
CA GLU A 26 -16.44 6.55 1.56
C GLU A 26 -17.27 5.67 2.49
N SER A 27 -17.11 4.34 2.46
CA SER A 27 -17.80 3.44 3.43
C SER A 27 -17.35 3.65 4.88
N ILE A 28 -16.13 4.14 5.11
CA ILE A 28 -15.66 4.54 6.45
C ILE A 28 -16.37 5.81 6.93
N GLN A 29 -16.73 6.73 6.02
CA GLN A 29 -17.44 7.97 6.36
C GLN A 29 -18.95 7.75 6.55
N ASP A 30 -19.52 6.72 5.89
CA ASP A 30 -20.96 6.37 5.94
C ASP A 30 -21.36 5.54 7.18
N ARG A 31 -20.41 5.19 8.07
CA ARG A 31 -20.62 4.35 9.27
C ARG A 31 -21.54 4.93 10.37
N ARG A 32 -22.30 5.99 10.12
CA ARG A 32 -23.38 6.37 11.05
C ARG A 32 -24.70 5.66 10.77
N THR A 33 -24.92 5.12 9.56
CA THR A 33 -26.25 4.64 9.17
C THR A 33 -26.24 3.60 8.05
N GLN A 34 -25.68 2.39 8.25
CA GLN A 34 -26.41 1.14 7.94
C GLN A 34 -25.61 -0.14 8.18
N LYS A 35 -26.38 -1.09 8.71
CA LYS A 35 -26.11 -2.49 9.00
C LYS A 35 -25.93 -3.25 7.67
N GLY A 36 -24.72 -3.63 7.30
CA GLY A 36 -24.47 -4.30 6.01
C GLY A 36 -23.11 -4.97 5.84
N ASP A 37 -22.01 -4.37 6.31
CA ASP A 37 -20.69 -5.02 6.23
C ASP A 37 -20.29 -5.62 7.59
N PRO A 38 -19.76 -6.86 7.62
CA PRO A 38 -19.33 -7.49 8.86
C PRO A 38 -18.22 -6.63 9.50
N PRO A 39 -18.28 -6.39 10.81
CA PRO A 39 -17.28 -5.60 11.50
C PRO A 39 -15.90 -6.27 11.36
N MET A 40 -14.83 -5.47 11.29
CA MET A 40 -13.45 -5.96 11.46
C MET A 40 -13.27 -6.52 12.88
N SER A 41 -13.86 -7.68 13.12
CA SER A 41 -14.08 -8.28 14.43
C SER A 41 -13.53 -9.71 14.50
N GLU A 42 -13.07 -10.27 13.38
CA GLU A 42 -12.35 -11.53 13.30
C GLU A 42 -11.19 -11.30 12.33
N TYR A 43 -9.97 -11.13 12.86
CA TYR A 43 -8.83 -10.57 12.14
C TYR A 43 -8.36 -11.46 10.99
N GLN A 44 -8.94 -11.33 9.79
CA GLN A 44 -8.15 -11.54 8.60
C GLN A 44 -6.99 -10.55 8.67
N THR A 45 -5.76 -11.03 8.69
CA THR A 45 -4.61 -10.13 8.63
C THR A 45 -4.73 -9.29 7.36
N TRP A 46 -4.27 -8.02 7.37
CA TRP A 46 -4.26 -7.17 6.15
C TRP A 46 -3.73 -7.93 4.92
N ARG A 47 -2.77 -8.82 5.17
CA ARG A 47 -2.17 -9.73 4.20
C ARG A 47 -3.16 -10.74 3.61
N GLU A 48 -4.00 -11.38 4.40
CA GLU A 48 -5.02 -12.32 3.92
C GLU A 48 -6.05 -11.62 3.03
N TYR A 49 -6.54 -10.46 3.48
CA TYR A 49 -7.41 -9.61 2.67
C TYR A 49 -6.75 -9.23 1.34
N LEU A 50 -5.47 -8.83 1.38
CA LEU A 50 -4.73 -8.47 0.18
C LEU A 50 -4.60 -9.68 -0.77
N ILE A 51 -4.23 -10.85 -0.27
CA ILE A 51 -4.14 -12.09 -1.07
C ILE A 51 -5.49 -12.40 -1.73
N GLU A 52 -6.60 -12.29 -1.01
CA GLU A 52 -7.94 -12.50 -1.57
C GLU A 52 -8.19 -11.54 -2.76
N LYS A 53 -7.92 -10.24 -2.60
CA LYS A 53 -8.13 -9.26 -3.67
C LYS A 53 -7.24 -9.47 -4.88
N LEU A 54 -5.99 -9.86 -4.68
CA LEU A 54 -5.05 -10.16 -5.78
C LEU A 54 -5.38 -11.48 -6.49
N THR A 55 -6.00 -12.43 -5.78
CA THR A 55 -6.46 -13.70 -6.36
C THR A 55 -7.66 -13.46 -7.28
N ALA A 56 -8.58 -12.58 -6.87
CA ALA A 56 -9.80 -12.28 -7.61
C ALA A 56 -9.58 -11.47 -8.90
N ASP A 57 -8.49 -10.70 -8.98
CA ASP A 57 -8.20 -9.82 -10.11
C ASP A 57 -6.71 -9.82 -10.47
N HIS A 58 -6.40 -10.45 -11.59
CA HIS A 58 -5.05 -10.56 -12.10
C HIS A 58 -4.42 -9.19 -12.42
N GLN A 59 -5.18 -8.24 -12.95
CA GLN A 59 -4.64 -6.91 -13.28
C GLN A 59 -4.23 -6.17 -12.01
N ARG A 60 -5.02 -6.30 -10.92
CA ARG A 60 -4.63 -5.75 -9.61
C ARG A 60 -3.32 -6.34 -9.09
N ALA A 61 -3.06 -7.62 -9.31
CA ALA A 61 -1.80 -8.25 -8.91
C ALA A 61 -0.61 -7.67 -9.70
N VAL A 62 -0.79 -7.41 -10.99
CA VAL A 62 0.22 -6.76 -11.84
C VAL A 62 0.45 -5.31 -11.40
N ASP A 63 -0.61 -4.53 -11.20
CA ASP A 63 -0.52 -3.13 -10.77
C ASP A 63 0.16 -3.02 -9.40
N TYR A 64 -0.12 -3.95 -8.49
CA TYR A 64 0.52 -4.01 -7.18
C TYR A 64 2.03 -4.26 -7.27
N LEU A 65 2.46 -5.16 -8.17
CA LEU A 65 3.87 -5.40 -8.45
C LEU A 65 4.57 -4.20 -9.10
N ASP A 66 3.88 -3.52 -10.02
CA ASP A 66 4.41 -2.35 -10.72
C ASP A 66 4.71 -1.22 -9.73
N VAL A 67 3.75 -0.90 -8.85
CA VAL A 67 3.94 0.06 -7.75
C VAL A 67 5.08 -0.36 -6.82
N ALA A 68 5.15 -1.64 -6.45
CA ALA A 68 6.25 -2.12 -5.60
C ALA A 68 7.62 -1.96 -6.28
N LEU A 69 7.69 -2.12 -7.61
CA LEU A 69 8.91 -1.91 -8.37
C LEU A 69 9.29 -0.42 -8.45
N GLU A 70 8.31 0.48 -8.62
CA GLU A 70 8.53 1.93 -8.60
C GLU A 70 9.08 2.42 -7.24
N GLU A 71 8.52 1.92 -6.13
CA GLU A 71 9.01 2.23 -4.78
C GLU A 71 10.45 1.72 -4.59
N TYR A 72 10.72 0.47 -4.98
CA TYR A 72 12.09 -0.08 -4.97
C TYR A 72 13.08 0.75 -5.78
N GLN A 73 12.67 1.26 -6.95
CA GLN A 73 13.54 2.10 -7.76
C GLN A 73 13.87 3.43 -7.06
N SER A 74 13.00 3.90 -6.17
CA SER A 74 13.16 5.15 -5.42
C SER A 74 13.97 4.97 -4.13
N ASP A 75 13.65 3.97 -3.32
CA ASP A 75 14.25 3.77 -1.99
C ASP A 75 15.38 2.72 -1.94
N LYS A 76 15.50 1.88 -2.98
CA LYS A 76 16.41 0.73 -3.09
C LYS A 76 16.18 -0.35 -2.03
N ASP A 77 14.99 -0.45 -1.46
CA ASP A 77 14.61 -1.47 -0.48
C ASP A 77 14.17 -2.77 -1.18
N SER A 78 15.12 -3.69 -1.37
CA SER A 78 14.84 -5.00 -1.99
C SER A 78 13.88 -5.85 -1.16
N HIS A 79 13.90 -5.71 0.16
CA HIS A 79 13.11 -6.54 1.06
C HIS A 79 11.62 -6.26 0.91
N LEU A 80 11.22 -4.98 0.81
CA LEU A 80 9.82 -4.61 0.54
C LEU A 80 9.34 -5.13 -0.81
N PHE A 81 10.17 -5.04 -1.84
CA PHE A 81 9.84 -5.59 -3.16
C PHE A 81 9.65 -7.11 -3.13
N LEU A 82 10.53 -7.85 -2.44
CA LEU A 82 10.42 -9.30 -2.31
C LEU A 82 9.17 -9.71 -1.52
N ILE A 83 8.78 -8.96 -0.49
CA ILE A 83 7.50 -9.18 0.21
C ILE A 83 6.31 -9.01 -0.75
N ALA A 84 6.32 -7.97 -1.58
CA ALA A 84 5.27 -7.73 -2.56
C ALA A 84 5.22 -8.87 -3.59
N LEU A 85 6.38 -9.28 -4.11
CA LEU A 85 6.50 -10.39 -5.04
C LEU A 85 5.97 -11.71 -4.46
N ARG A 86 6.34 -12.02 -3.22
CA ARG A 86 5.85 -13.20 -2.52
C ARG A 86 4.33 -13.15 -2.33
N THR A 87 3.78 -12.00 -1.97
CA THR A 87 2.33 -11.80 -1.81
C THR A 87 1.59 -12.09 -3.12
N VAL A 88 2.12 -11.63 -4.26
CA VAL A 88 1.54 -11.94 -5.57
C VAL A 88 1.66 -13.41 -5.91
N VAL A 89 2.84 -14.02 -5.71
CA VAL A 89 3.03 -15.45 -5.93
C VAL A 89 2.03 -16.28 -5.12
N GLU A 90 1.81 -15.95 -3.86
CA GLU A 90 0.81 -16.62 -3.02
C GLU A 90 -0.62 -16.47 -3.55
N SER A 91 -1.00 -15.26 -4.01
CA SER A 91 -2.32 -15.03 -4.64
C SER A 91 -2.52 -15.78 -5.97
N GLN A 92 -1.43 -16.14 -6.65
CA GLN A 92 -1.46 -16.80 -7.97
C GLN A 92 -1.28 -18.33 -7.90
N GLY A 93 -1.55 -18.93 -6.73
CA GLY A 93 -1.46 -20.38 -6.48
C GLY A 93 -0.20 -20.82 -5.74
N GLY A 94 0.62 -19.87 -5.29
CA GLY A 94 1.78 -20.11 -4.44
C GLY A 94 3.00 -20.71 -5.15
N ILE A 95 4.02 -21.04 -4.35
CA ILE A 95 5.32 -21.56 -4.82
C ILE A 95 5.15 -22.84 -5.64
N ALA A 96 4.22 -23.72 -5.27
CA ALA A 96 4.00 -24.97 -5.98
C ALA A 96 3.45 -24.75 -7.40
N ALA A 97 2.54 -23.78 -7.58
CA ALA A 97 2.04 -23.41 -8.90
C ALA A 97 3.14 -22.71 -9.72
N LEU A 98 3.90 -21.82 -9.09
CA LEU A 98 5.00 -21.12 -9.75
C LEU A 98 6.09 -22.09 -10.25
N ALA A 99 6.53 -23.02 -9.40
CA ALA A 99 7.52 -24.04 -9.74
C ALA A 99 7.13 -24.87 -10.97
N LYS A 100 5.84 -25.23 -11.08
CA LYS A 100 5.33 -25.95 -12.26
C LYS A 100 5.38 -25.12 -13.53
N ARG A 101 5.18 -23.80 -13.43
CA ARG A 101 5.18 -22.88 -14.58
C ARG A 101 6.60 -22.51 -15.02
N THR A 102 7.53 -22.37 -14.07
CA THR A 102 8.92 -21.98 -14.35
C THR A 102 9.86 -23.17 -14.58
N CYS A 103 9.43 -24.40 -14.25
CA CYS A 103 10.29 -25.59 -14.19
C CYS A 103 11.47 -25.45 -13.22
N ILE A 104 11.36 -24.56 -12.22
CA ILE A 104 12.37 -24.34 -11.18
C ILE A 104 11.97 -25.11 -9.93
N GLU A 105 12.95 -25.66 -9.22
CA GLU A 105 12.70 -26.39 -7.98
C GLU A 105 12.03 -25.48 -6.92
N PRO A 106 10.95 -25.92 -6.25
CA PRO A 106 10.26 -25.13 -5.23
C PRO A 106 11.17 -24.61 -4.13
N LYS A 107 12.19 -25.40 -3.74
CA LYS A 107 13.16 -25.01 -2.72
C LYS A 107 13.99 -23.79 -3.16
N VAL A 108 14.46 -23.79 -4.41
CA VAL A 108 15.21 -22.67 -5.00
C VAL A 108 14.34 -21.41 -5.06
N LEU A 109 13.09 -21.54 -5.48
CA LEU A 109 12.15 -20.41 -5.50
C LEU A 109 11.87 -19.87 -4.10
N LEU A 110 11.74 -20.75 -3.10
CA LEU A 110 11.52 -20.34 -1.72
C LEU A 110 12.73 -19.61 -1.14
N GLU A 111 13.94 -20.15 -1.33
CA GLU A 111 15.19 -19.53 -0.88
C GLU A 111 15.39 -18.16 -1.54
N MET A 112 15.08 -18.06 -2.83
CA MET A 112 15.16 -16.81 -3.57
C MET A 112 14.14 -15.77 -3.09
N LEU A 113 12.87 -16.15 -2.91
CA LEU A 113 11.80 -15.22 -2.49
C LEU A 113 11.83 -14.90 -0.99
N SER A 114 12.52 -15.71 -0.19
CA SER A 114 12.70 -15.49 1.25
C SER A 114 14.08 -14.92 1.60
N GLY A 115 14.98 -14.86 0.62
CA GLY A 115 16.33 -14.36 0.81
C GLY A 115 16.36 -12.84 1.01
N GLU A 116 17.52 -12.35 1.40
CA GLU A 116 17.77 -10.92 1.61
C GLU A 116 18.23 -10.23 0.31
N GLU A 117 18.70 -11.02 -0.66
CA GLU A 117 19.31 -10.53 -1.91
C GLU A 117 18.33 -10.51 -3.08
N MET A 118 18.47 -9.49 -3.94
CA MET A 118 17.69 -9.37 -5.17
C MET A 118 18.06 -10.50 -6.14
N PRO A 119 17.08 -11.20 -6.73
CA PRO A 119 17.38 -12.25 -7.69
C PRO A 119 17.99 -11.70 -8.98
N CYS A 120 18.73 -12.57 -9.69
CA CYS A 120 19.24 -12.20 -11.00
C CYS A 120 18.10 -11.90 -12.00
N ILE A 121 18.39 -11.07 -13.00
CA ILE A 121 17.39 -10.63 -13.98
C ILE A 121 16.75 -11.80 -14.74
N ASP A 122 17.49 -12.87 -15.01
CA ASP A 122 16.97 -14.07 -15.68
C ASP A 122 15.92 -14.80 -14.83
N MET A 123 16.14 -14.83 -13.52
CA MET A 123 15.21 -15.41 -12.57
C MET A 123 13.95 -14.55 -12.45
N LEU A 124 14.11 -13.23 -12.35
CA LEU A 124 12.98 -12.30 -12.35
C LEU A 124 12.17 -12.45 -13.62
N ASN A 125 12.80 -12.47 -14.80
CA ASN A 125 12.14 -12.67 -16.09
C ASN A 125 11.35 -13.99 -16.12
N SER A 126 11.92 -15.08 -15.60
CA SER A 126 11.25 -16.38 -15.53
C SER A 126 10.00 -16.33 -14.65
N ILE A 127 10.07 -15.67 -13.50
CA ILE A 127 8.92 -15.51 -12.59
C ILE A 127 7.86 -14.60 -13.18
N PHE A 128 8.24 -13.42 -13.69
CA PHE A 128 7.30 -12.51 -14.32
C PHE A 128 6.58 -13.19 -15.49
N ALA A 129 7.29 -13.95 -16.33
CA ALA A 129 6.67 -14.71 -17.40
C ALA A 129 5.66 -15.74 -16.88
N ALA A 130 5.98 -16.46 -15.80
CA ALA A 130 5.05 -17.40 -15.16
C ALA A 130 3.86 -16.73 -14.46
N LEU A 131 4.00 -15.45 -14.11
CA LEU A 131 2.94 -14.57 -13.62
C LEU A 131 2.20 -13.85 -14.76
N GLY A 132 2.55 -14.07 -16.03
CA GLY A 132 1.86 -13.45 -17.18
C GLY A 132 2.27 -12.00 -17.47
N CYS A 133 3.39 -11.53 -16.91
CA CYS A 133 3.92 -10.18 -17.11
C CYS A 133 5.39 -10.21 -17.54
N ARG A 134 5.96 -9.04 -17.84
CA ARG A 134 7.36 -8.90 -18.28
C ARG A 134 7.94 -7.58 -17.78
N LEU A 135 9.26 -7.55 -17.58
CA LEU A 135 9.97 -6.29 -17.40
C LEU A 135 9.96 -5.49 -18.71
N SER A 136 9.83 -4.18 -18.58
CA SER A 136 9.86 -3.24 -19.71
C SER A 136 10.74 -2.05 -19.40
N ILE A 137 11.41 -1.52 -20.43
CA ILE A 137 12.19 -0.29 -20.31
C ILE A 137 11.27 0.86 -20.70
N GLN A 138 11.13 1.83 -19.81
CA GLN A 138 10.38 3.05 -20.05
C GLN A 138 11.29 4.26 -19.83
N PRO A 139 11.09 5.36 -20.57
CA PRO A 139 11.77 6.62 -20.27
C PRO A 139 11.49 7.03 -18.83
N LEU A 140 12.53 7.50 -18.13
CA LEU A 140 12.33 8.18 -16.86
C LEU A 140 11.48 9.42 -17.15
N LYS A 141 10.37 9.56 -16.43
CA LYS A 141 9.66 10.84 -16.44
C LYS A 141 10.61 11.82 -15.79
N ASP A 142 11.00 12.86 -16.52
CA ASP A 142 11.69 14.00 -15.93
C ASP A 142 10.79 14.50 -14.80
N THR A 143 11.23 14.26 -13.57
CA THR A 143 10.66 14.93 -12.41
C THR A 143 11.14 16.36 -12.51
N ASP A 144 10.50 17.16 -13.37
CA ASP A 144 10.53 18.60 -13.25
C ASP A 144 10.13 18.92 -11.80
N SER A 145 11.15 19.29 -11.03
CA SER A 145 11.11 20.04 -9.79
C SER A 145 9.72 20.18 -9.17
N THR A 146 9.34 19.28 -8.25
CA THR A 146 8.44 19.66 -7.15
C THR A 146 9.28 20.16 -5.98
N ALA A 147 10.19 21.10 -6.25
CA ALA A 147 10.61 22.10 -5.29
C ALA A 147 9.68 23.32 -5.40
N ASP A 148 8.36 23.09 -5.39
CA ASP A 148 7.37 24.11 -5.09
C ASP A 148 6.04 23.45 -4.69
N LYS A 149 5.91 23.16 -3.41
CA LYS A 149 4.59 23.12 -2.77
C LYS A 149 4.65 24.08 -1.60
N ASP A 150 4.69 25.37 -1.94
CA ASP A 150 4.15 26.42 -1.09
C ASP A 150 2.71 26.07 -0.73
N TYR A 151 2.52 25.35 0.38
CA TYR A 151 1.26 25.39 1.11
C TYR A 151 1.25 26.67 1.93
N SER A 152 1.02 27.78 1.23
CA SER A 152 0.46 28.97 1.84
C SER A 152 -0.91 28.61 2.39
N VAL A 153 -1.00 28.41 3.70
CA VAL A 153 -2.27 28.45 4.42
C VAL A 153 -2.27 29.77 5.16
N ALA A 154 -3.18 30.66 4.73
CA ALA A 154 -3.42 31.97 5.28
C ALA A 154 -3.47 31.97 6.83
N PRO A 155 -3.06 33.08 7.49
CA PRO A 155 -3.20 33.23 8.93
C PRO A 155 -4.66 32.97 9.33
N ARG A 156 -4.88 32.01 10.24
CA ARG A 156 -6.20 31.87 10.85
C ARG A 156 -6.43 33.08 11.74
N GLU A 157 -7.23 33.98 11.20
CA GLU A 157 -7.83 35.12 11.87
C GLU A 157 -8.45 34.69 13.20
N SER A 158 -7.93 35.27 14.26
CA SER A 158 -8.49 35.30 15.59
C SER A 158 -9.78 36.11 15.60
N ALA A 159 -10.90 35.48 15.95
CA ALA A 159 -12.07 36.14 16.54
C ALA A 159 -12.97 35.14 17.30
N ASP A 160 -12.87 35.22 18.64
CA ASP A 160 -13.85 34.93 19.72
C ASP A 160 -15.28 35.52 19.45
N PRO A 161 -16.33 35.46 20.33
CA PRO A 161 -16.50 34.91 21.70
C PRO A 161 -17.85 34.16 21.95
N HIS A 162 -18.05 33.55 23.13
CA HIS A 162 -19.30 33.58 23.96
C HIS A 162 -19.09 32.65 25.19
N LEU A 163 -18.80 33.15 26.41
CA LEU A 163 -19.73 33.63 27.49
C LEU A 163 -20.77 32.55 27.91
N GLU A 164 -21.03 32.14 29.16
CA GLU A 164 -20.68 32.53 30.54
C GLU A 164 -20.83 31.29 31.44
N ALA A 165 -19.95 31.04 32.40
CA ALA A 165 -20.08 31.44 33.80
C ALA A 165 -21.47 31.20 34.43
N THR A 166 -21.57 30.16 35.27
CA THR A 166 -22.41 30.24 36.48
C THR A 166 -21.59 29.74 37.66
N THR A 167 -21.18 30.73 38.45
CA THR A 167 -20.78 30.69 39.85
C THR A 167 -21.78 29.88 40.69
N GLU A 168 -21.30 29.02 41.59
CA GLU A 168 -21.80 29.09 42.97
C GLU A 168 -20.76 28.54 43.95
N SER A 169 -20.58 29.30 45.01
CA SER A 169 -19.52 29.28 46.00
C SER A 169 -20.07 28.71 47.30
N GLY A 170 -19.33 27.79 47.93
CA GLY A 170 -19.19 27.52 49.37
C GLY A 170 -20.44 27.31 50.24
N ASP A 171 -20.44 26.29 51.10
CA ASP A 171 -20.06 26.48 52.51
C ASP A 171 -19.99 25.16 53.34
N LEU A 172 -19.23 25.26 54.43
CA LEU A 172 -18.87 24.38 55.55
C LEU A 172 -19.76 23.17 55.92
N ARG A 173 -19.09 22.03 56.22
CA ARG A 173 -18.86 21.56 57.61
C ARG A 173 -17.84 20.42 57.70
#